data_AF-A0A016W9D0-F1
#
_entry.id   AF-A0A016W9D0-F1
#
_cell.length_a   1.000
_cell.length_b   1.000
_cell.length_c   1.000
_cell.angle_alpha   90.00
_cell.angle_beta   90.00
_cell.angle_gamma   90.00
#
_symmetry.space_group_name_H-M   'P 1'
#
loop_
_entity.id
_entity.type
_entity.pdbx_description
1 polymer ?
#
loop_
_entity_poly.entity_id
_entity_poly.type
_entity_poly.pdbx_seq_one_letter_code
_entity_poly.pdbx_strand_id
1 'polypeptide(L)'
;MTAISEEQFQQQLVALTSALRGLPKEENQQSTPTADPARQFDALAGQIAQFCYDPDARIIFEAWYRRHVDIFTSDAKSLDEATRIRLLLHKLDAASYEK
;
A
#
# COMPACT_ATOMS: atom_id res chain seq x y z
N MET A 1 4.37 28.84 -47.48
CA MET A 1 5.20 27.92 -46.67
C MET A 1 5.84 28.77 -45.58
N THR A 2 5.29 28.77 -44.37
CA THR A 2 5.82 29.55 -43.25
C THR A 2 6.96 28.79 -42.60
N ALA A 3 8.20 29.24 -42.84
CA ALA A 3 9.36 28.78 -42.11
C ALA A 3 9.19 29.16 -40.64
N ILE A 4 9.23 28.19 -39.74
CA ILE A 4 9.25 28.43 -38.30
C ILE A 4 10.55 29.19 -38.00
N SER A 5 10.44 30.44 -37.58
CA SER A 5 11.60 31.26 -37.20
C SER A 5 12.35 30.60 -36.05
N GLU A 6 13.68 30.66 -36.07
CA GLU A 6 14.56 30.08 -35.03
C GLU A 6 14.19 30.55 -33.62
N GLU A 7 13.73 31.80 -33.50
CA GLU A 7 13.23 32.38 -32.26
C GLU A 7 12.03 31.61 -31.69
N GLN A 8 11.10 31.15 -32.54
CA GLN A 8 9.97 30.34 -32.11
C GLN A 8 10.42 28.96 -31.62
N PHE A 9 11.47 28.40 -32.23
CA PHE A 9 12.03 27.13 -31.79
C PHE A 9 12.75 27.25 -30.44
N GLN A 10 13.54 28.32 -30.25
CA GLN A 10 14.21 28.60 -28.99
C GLN A 10 13.22 28.86 -27.85
N GLN A 11 12.17 29.65 -28.10
CA GLN A 11 11.12 29.88 -27.10
C GLN A 11 10.40 28.59 -26.72
N GLN A 12 10.17 27.70 -27.69
CA GLN A 12 9.57 26.39 -27.42
C GLN A 12 10.47 25.50 -26.55
N LEU A 13 11.79 25.49 -26.78
CA LEU A 13 12.74 24.74 -25.94
C LEU A 13 12.81 25.28 -24.51
N VAL A 14 12.79 26.60 -24.34
CA VAL A 14 12.79 27.24 -23.01
C VAL A 14 11.49 26.92 -22.26
N ALA A 15 10.34 26.99 -22.93
CA ALA A 15 9.04 26.65 -22.35
C ALA A 15 8.98 25.17 -21.91
N LEU A 16 9.49 24.25 -22.72
CA LEU A 16 9.56 22.83 -22.34
C LEU A 16 10.52 22.59 -21.16
N THR A 17 11.69 23.24 -21.16
CA THR A 17 12.69 23.11 -20.09
C THR A 17 12.17 23.68 -18.76
N SER A 18 11.40 24.77 -18.81
CA SER A 18 10.78 25.37 -17.61
C SER A 18 9.58 24.57 -17.12
N ALA A 19 8.78 23.97 -18.02
CA ALA A 19 7.70 23.06 -17.65
C ALA A 19 8.21 21.80 -16.94
N LEU A 20 9.32 21.20 -17.42
CA LEU A 20 9.92 20.02 -16.77
C LEU A 20 10.53 20.34 -15.41
N ARG A 21 11.08 21.56 -15.22
CA ARG A 21 11.63 22.02 -13.93
C ARG A 21 10.55 22.40 -12.93
N GLY A 22 9.42 22.91 -13.44
CA GLY A 22 8.27 23.35 -12.66
C GLY A 22 7.21 22.27 -12.46
N LEU A 23 7.41 21.05 -12.97
CA LEU A 23 6.64 19.90 -12.51
C LEU A 23 6.88 19.82 -11.00
N PRO A 24 5.85 20.09 -10.16
CA PRO A 24 5.92 19.52 -8.84
C PRO A 24 6.09 18.04 -9.14
N LYS A 25 7.14 17.47 -8.58
CA LYS A 25 7.07 16.08 -8.18
C LYS A 25 5.73 16.03 -7.46
N GLU A 26 4.70 15.48 -8.11
CA GLU A 26 3.66 14.78 -7.40
C GLU A 26 4.43 13.65 -6.73
N GLU A 27 5.16 14.04 -5.69
CA GLU A 27 5.41 13.32 -4.49
C GLU A 27 3.99 13.06 -3.97
N ASN A 28 3.32 12.11 -4.63
CA ASN A 28 2.80 10.98 -3.93
C ASN A 28 3.83 10.71 -2.85
N GLN A 29 3.48 11.09 -1.63
CA GLN A 29 4.25 10.95 -0.42
C GLN A 29 4.40 9.45 -0.15
N GLN A 30 5.04 8.73 -1.07
CA GLN A 30 5.64 7.45 -0.82
C GLN A 30 6.95 7.78 -0.11
N SER A 31 6.77 8.19 1.13
CA SER A 31 7.83 8.63 2.00
C SER A 31 8.92 7.57 2.00
N THR A 32 10.16 8.05 1.94
CA THR A 32 11.34 7.49 2.60
C THR A 32 11.28 5.97 2.87
N PRO A 33 12.21 5.17 2.33
CA PRO A 33 12.47 3.83 2.82
C PRO A 33 13.23 3.93 4.17
N THR A 34 12.67 4.65 5.13
CA THR A 34 12.93 4.39 6.53
C THR A 34 12.01 3.22 6.84
N ALA A 35 12.60 2.07 7.12
CA ALA A 35 11.92 0.87 7.57
C ALA A 35 11.20 1.17 8.89
N ASP A 36 10.07 1.87 8.80
CA ASP A 36 9.23 2.16 9.93
C ASP A 36 8.33 0.93 10.13
N PRO A 37 8.49 0.20 11.24
CA PRO A 37 7.75 -1.04 11.47
C PRO A 37 6.23 -0.80 11.48
N ALA A 38 5.75 0.43 11.73
CA ALA A 38 4.33 0.76 11.63
C ALA A 38 3.83 0.72 10.17
N ARG A 39 4.64 1.16 9.20
CA ARG A 39 4.26 1.09 7.78
C ARG A 39 4.20 -0.33 7.25
N GLN A 40 5.12 -1.19 7.69
CA GLN A 40 5.06 -2.61 7.35
C GLN A 40 3.80 -3.25 7.95
N PHE A 41 3.44 -2.91 9.19
CA PHE A 41 2.20 -3.37 9.80
C PHE A 41 0.97 -2.95 8.98
N ASP A 42 0.84 -1.66 8.63
CA ASP A 42 -0.30 -1.15 7.85
C ASP A 42 -0.36 -1.77 6.44
N ALA A 43 0.78 -1.96 5.77
CA ALA A 43 0.84 -2.61 4.46
C ALA A 43 0.35 -4.06 4.53
N LEU A 44 0.81 -4.83 5.52
CA LEU A 44 0.38 -6.21 5.72
C LEU A 44 -1.09 -6.29 6.17
N ALA A 45 -1.53 -5.34 6.99
CA ALA A 45 -2.92 -5.21 7.36
C ALA A 45 -3.79 -4.92 6.14
N GLY A 46 -3.33 -4.11 5.18
CA GLY A 46 -4.03 -3.86 3.93
C GLY A 46 -4.14 -5.10 3.02
N GLN A 47 -3.16 -6.01 3.07
CA GLN A 47 -3.16 -7.24 2.27
C GLN A 47 -4.05 -8.35 2.86
N ILE A 48 -4.33 -8.29 4.16
CA ILE A 48 -5.20 -9.25 4.85
C ILE A 48 -6.62 -8.68 4.88
N ALA A 49 -7.56 -9.39 4.26
CA ALA A 49 -8.97 -9.00 4.34
C ALA A 49 -9.47 -9.16 5.79
N GLN A 50 -10.33 -8.26 6.27
CA GLN A 50 -10.96 -8.42 7.58
C GLN A 50 -11.79 -9.71 7.62
N PHE A 51 -11.64 -10.49 8.70
CA PHE A 51 -12.43 -11.68 8.91
C PHE A 51 -13.84 -11.28 9.35
N CYS A 52 -14.84 -11.66 8.56
CA CYS A 52 -16.24 -11.54 8.90
C CYS A 52 -16.82 -12.96 8.97
N TYR A 53 -17.28 -13.37 10.15
CA TYR A 53 -17.92 -14.68 10.31
C TYR A 53 -19.28 -14.66 9.61
N ASP A 54 -19.42 -15.53 8.60
CA ASP A 54 -20.67 -15.68 7.88
C ASP A 54 -21.04 -17.17 7.80
N PRO A 55 -22.08 -17.62 8.54
CA PRO A 55 -22.48 -19.01 8.55
C PRO A 55 -23.15 -19.45 7.24
N ASP A 56 -23.72 -18.52 6.48
CA ASP A 56 -24.43 -18.78 5.22
C ASP A 56 -23.44 -18.93 4.07
N ALA A 57 -22.42 -18.06 4.02
CA ALA A 57 -21.33 -18.10 3.06
C ALA A 57 -20.21 -19.10 3.44
N ARG A 58 -20.35 -19.84 4.55
CA ARG A 58 -19.33 -20.76 5.12
C ARG A 58 -17.97 -20.08 5.32
N ILE A 59 -17.96 -18.78 5.61
CA ILE A 59 -16.72 -18.06 5.91
C ILE A 59 -16.35 -18.35 7.37
N ILE A 60 -15.57 -19.43 7.53
CA ILE A 60 -15.01 -19.87 8.79
C ILE A 60 -13.56 -19.39 8.93
N PHE A 61 -13.11 -19.22 10.17
CA PHE A 61 -11.76 -18.75 10.48
C PHE A 61 -10.67 -19.56 9.76
N GLU A 62 -10.84 -20.88 9.67
CA GLU A 62 -9.87 -21.77 9.01
C GLU A 62 -9.69 -21.47 7.52
N ALA A 63 -10.78 -21.24 6.79
CA ALA A 63 -10.74 -20.94 5.36
C ALA A 63 -10.09 -19.58 5.08
N TRP A 64 -10.39 -18.60 5.93
CA TRP A 64 -9.77 -17.28 5.89
C TRP A 64 -8.27 -17.35 6.25
N TYR A 65 -7.94 -18.05 7.33
CA TYR A 65 -6.56 -18.20 7.80
C TYR A 65 -5.70 -18.90 6.75
N ARG A 66 -6.19 -19.98 6.12
CA ARG A 66 -5.46 -20.69 5.06
C ARG A 66 -5.13 -19.78 3.86
N ARG A 67 -5.93 -18.76 3.59
CA ARG A 67 -5.69 -17.79 2.50
C ARG A 67 -4.65 -16.74 2.87
N HIS A 68 -4.51 -16.43 4.15
CA HIS A 68 -3.61 -15.37 4.64
C HIS A 68 -2.40 -15.91 5.42
N VAL A 69 -2.31 -17.22 5.67
CA VAL A 69 -1.21 -17.86 6.41
C VAL A 69 0.15 -17.56 5.78
N ASP A 70 0.21 -17.47 4.45
CA ASP A 70 1.44 -17.15 3.74
C ASP A 70 1.97 -15.76 4.12
N ILE A 71 1.09 -14.77 4.27
CA ILE A 71 1.43 -13.42 4.74
C ILE A 71 1.98 -13.46 6.16
N PHE A 72 1.41 -14.28 7.04
CA PHE A 72 1.91 -14.45 8.41
C PHE A 72 3.24 -15.22 8.50
N THR A 73 3.55 -16.06 7.51
CA THR A 73 4.72 -16.95 7.53
C THR A 73 5.90 -16.38 6.75
N SER A 74 5.62 -15.68 5.65
CA SER A 74 6.58 -15.09 4.72
C SER A 74 6.81 -13.61 5.07
N ASP A 75 5.79 -12.77 4.92
CA ASP A 75 5.94 -11.32 5.07
C ASP A 75 6.04 -10.87 6.54
N ALA A 76 5.26 -11.48 7.43
CA ALA A 76 5.36 -11.18 8.84
C ALA A 76 6.56 -11.85 9.52
N LYS A 77 7.37 -12.64 8.80
CA LYS A 77 8.61 -13.24 9.31
C LYS A 77 9.59 -12.19 9.82
N SER A 78 9.59 -11.00 9.21
CA SER A 78 10.38 -9.84 9.64
C SER A 78 9.81 -9.12 10.85
N LEU A 79 8.58 -9.42 11.26
CA LEU A 79 7.93 -8.83 12.42
C LEU A 79 8.02 -9.74 13.64
N ASP A 80 8.11 -9.12 14.82
CA ASP A 80 7.97 -9.78 16.11
C ASP A 80 6.63 -10.52 16.23
N GLU A 81 6.65 -11.61 16.98
CA GLU A 81 5.48 -12.44 17.23
C GLU A 81 4.32 -11.62 17.83
N ALA A 82 4.62 -10.71 18.75
CA ALA A 82 3.63 -9.79 19.32
C ALA A 82 2.93 -8.92 18.26
N THR A 83 3.67 -8.42 17.27
CA THR A 83 3.12 -7.61 16.17
C THR A 83 2.32 -8.47 15.21
N ARG A 84 2.77 -9.71 14.98
CA ARG A 84 2.07 -10.71 14.16
C ARG A 84 0.72 -11.11 14.79
N ILE A 85 0.68 -11.31 16.10
CA ILE A 85 -0.56 -11.57 16.85
C ILE A 85 -1.46 -10.33 16.85
N ARG A 86 -0.91 -9.12 17.03
CA ARG A 86 -1.69 -7.87 16.90
C ARG A 86 -2.31 -7.72 15.52
N LEU A 87 -1.60 -8.11 14.46
CA LEU A 87 -2.10 -8.06 13.10
C LEU A 87 -3.27 -9.03 12.90
N LEU A 88 -3.14 -10.26 13.42
CA LEU A 88 -4.20 -11.26 13.41
C LEU A 88 -5.44 -10.75 14.16
N LEU A 89 -5.25 -10.23 15.38
CA LEU A 89 -6.32 -9.68 16.20
C LEU A 89 -6.97 -8.42 15.60
N HIS A 90 -6.19 -7.59 14.92
CA HIS A 90 -6.71 -6.40 14.25
C HIS A 90 -7.58 -6.74 13.03
N LYS A 91 -7.40 -7.92 12.44
CA LYS A 91 -8.21 -8.40 11.31
C LYS A 91 -9.33 -9.34 11.70
N LEU A 92 -9.28 -9.90 12.91
CA LEU A 92 -10.42 -10.54 13.53
C LEU A 92 -11.41 -9.45 13.97
N ASP A 93 -12.64 -9.52 13.47
CA ASP A 93 -13.67 -8.61 13.93
C ASP A 93 -13.90 -8.77 15.44
N ALA A 94 -13.96 -7.66 16.18
CA ALA A 94 -14.14 -7.67 17.63
C ALA A 94 -15.43 -8.39 18.05
N ALA A 95 -16.46 -8.41 17.18
CA ALA A 95 -17.70 -9.16 17.44
C ALA A 95 -17.49 -10.68 17.45
N SER A 96 -16.39 -11.19 16.89
CA SER A 96 -16.05 -12.62 16.91
C SER A 96 -15.32 -13.05 18.18
N TYR A 97 -14.93 -12.10 19.05
CA TYR A 97 -14.23 -12.39 20.32
C TYR A 97 -15.20 -12.67 21.48
N GLU A 98 -16.50 -12.39 21.30
CA GLU A 98 -17.54 -12.56 22.32
C GLU A 98 -18.58 -13.60 21.84
N LYS A 99 -18.24 -14.89 21.94
CA LYS A 99 -19.25 -15.94 22.03
C LYS A 99 -18.80 -17.10 22.89
#